data_AF-A0A2I1HX21-F1
#
_entry.id   AF-A0A2I1HX21-F1
#
_cell.length_a   1.000
_cell.length_b   1.000
_cell.length_c   1.000
_cell.angle_alpha   90.00
_cell.angle_beta   90.00
_cell.angle_gamma   90.00
#
_symmetry.space_group_name_H-M   'P 1'
#
loop_
_entity.id
_entity.type
_entity.pdbx_description
1 polymer ?
#
loop_
_entity_poly.entity_id
_entity_poly.type
_entity_poly.pdbx_seq_one_letter_code
_entity_poly.pdbx_strand_id
1 'polypeptide(L)'
;QFWQHFEHFIASFRVLKSNVFEINQEIELQDIHAGARHNFGSATIRNVPLLLKKAIRRESTKSSAYSTNKTVTCKEGDDQINIDLTDASACIINGWSVPAGDSFCPIYYAGSTQQSHTVFHTECHQYKCYESTIVNQTTFNEEYKKASDEGDVFLFYTCGPSNEGHSS
;
A
#
# COMPACT_ATOMS: atom_id res chain seq x y z
N GLN A 1 10.93 -2.44 -18.40
CA GLN A 1 10.35 -3.80 -18.26
C GLN A 1 10.71 -4.46 -16.92
N PHE A 2 11.96 -4.39 -16.42
CA PHE A 2 12.36 -5.09 -15.19
C PHE A 2 11.56 -4.73 -13.92
N TRP A 3 11.21 -3.45 -13.71
CA TRP A 3 10.51 -3.00 -12.49
C TRP A 3 8.99 -3.27 -12.47
N GLN A 4 8.34 -3.45 -13.62
CA GLN A 4 6.94 -3.94 -13.64
C GLN A 4 6.82 -5.32 -12.99
N HIS A 5 7.85 -6.16 -13.13
CA HIS A 5 7.90 -7.45 -12.45
C HIS A 5 8.13 -7.28 -10.95
N PHE A 6 8.85 -6.24 -10.54
CA PHE A 6 9.05 -5.93 -9.13
C PHE A 6 7.76 -5.43 -8.45
N GLU A 7 7.02 -4.53 -9.10
CA GLU A 7 5.67 -4.10 -8.68
C GLU A 7 4.75 -5.32 -8.45
N HIS A 8 4.69 -6.20 -9.45
CA HIS A 8 3.88 -7.42 -9.35
C HIS A 8 4.39 -8.34 -8.26
N PHE A 9 5.70 -8.48 -8.09
CA PHE A 9 6.29 -9.34 -7.07
C PHE A 9 5.94 -8.85 -5.65
N ILE A 10 6.16 -7.57 -5.35
CA ILE A 10 5.88 -7.00 -4.02
C ILE A 10 4.39 -7.07 -3.71
N ALA A 11 3.53 -6.65 -4.63
CA ALA A 11 2.08 -6.73 -4.45
C ALA A 11 1.60 -8.19 -4.28
N SER A 12 2.14 -9.13 -5.06
CA SER A 12 1.83 -10.56 -4.91
C SER A 12 2.30 -11.12 -3.57
N PHE A 13 3.45 -10.66 -3.07
CA PHE A 13 3.95 -11.08 -1.76
C PHE A 13 3.10 -10.54 -0.62
N ARG A 14 2.60 -9.31 -0.73
CA ARG A 14 1.63 -8.74 0.22
C ARG A 14 0.32 -9.53 0.22
N VAL A 15 -0.16 -9.94 -0.95
CA VAL A 15 -1.31 -10.84 -1.12
C VAL A 15 -1.03 -12.20 -0.47
N LEU A 16 0.12 -12.81 -0.72
CA LEU A 16 0.50 -14.08 -0.10
C LEU A 16 0.47 -14.00 1.42
N LYS A 17 1.09 -12.95 2.00
CA LYS A 17 1.09 -12.71 3.45
C LYS A 17 -0.33 -12.64 4.01
N SER A 18 -1.25 -11.94 3.36
CA SER A 18 -2.66 -11.85 3.82
C SER A 18 -3.39 -13.20 3.85
N ASN A 19 -2.96 -14.15 3.02
CA ASN A 19 -3.53 -15.51 2.96
C ASN A 19 -2.87 -16.48 3.96
N VAL A 20 -1.73 -16.12 4.54
CA VAL A 20 -1.06 -16.92 5.59
C VAL A 20 -1.67 -16.65 6.96
N PHE A 21 -2.04 -15.40 7.23
CA PHE A 21 -2.68 -15.01 8.48
C PHE A 21 -4.18 -15.37 8.49
N GLU A 22 -4.74 -15.58 9.68
CA GLU A 22 -6.16 -15.89 9.82
C GLU A 22 -7.03 -14.68 9.48
N ILE A 23 -8.26 -14.92 9.03
CA ILE A 23 -9.22 -13.85 8.75
C ILE A 23 -9.58 -13.14 10.05
N ASN A 24 -9.56 -11.81 10.04
CA ASN A 24 -9.75 -10.94 11.21
C ASN A 24 -8.65 -11.02 12.28
N GLN A 25 -7.56 -11.73 12.04
CA GLN A 25 -6.41 -11.68 12.93
C GLN A 25 -5.88 -10.24 13.01
N GLU A 26 -5.66 -9.74 14.23
CA GLU A 26 -4.92 -8.49 14.43
C GLU A 26 -3.43 -8.78 14.27
N ILE A 27 -2.78 -8.05 13.37
CA ILE A 27 -1.37 -8.24 13.03
C ILE A 27 -0.66 -6.90 13.17
N GLU A 28 0.50 -6.90 13.80
CA GLU A 28 1.33 -5.70 13.85
C GLU A 28 1.90 -5.40 12.46
N LEU A 29 1.91 -4.12 12.07
CA LEU A 29 2.47 -3.70 10.78
C LEU A 29 3.93 -4.11 10.62
N GLN A 30 4.69 -4.19 11.73
CA GLN A 30 6.07 -4.67 11.72
C GLN A 30 6.22 -6.14 11.29
N ASP A 31 5.24 -6.99 11.57
CA ASP A 31 5.24 -8.39 11.14
C ASP A 31 4.91 -8.52 9.65
N ILE A 32 3.97 -7.69 9.18
CA ILE A 32 3.63 -7.61 7.75
C ILE A 32 4.80 -7.08 6.95
N HIS A 33 5.49 -6.06 7.44
CA HIS A 33 6.59 -5.37 6.77
C HIS A 33 7.95 -5.68 7.37
N ALA A 34 8.14 -6.91 7.85
CA ALA A 34 9.41 -7.38 8.39
C ALA A 34 10.56 -7.12 7.40
N GLY A 35 11.59 -6.40 7.86
CA GLY A 35 12.73 -5.96 7.05
C GLY A 35 12.65 -4.50 6.57
N ALA A 36 11.52 -3.81 6.75
CA ALA A 36 11.43 -2.37 6.53
C ALA A 36 12.29 -1.62 7.57
N ARG A 37 12.97 -0.56 7.13
CA ARG A 37 13.75 0.35 7.99
C ARG A 37 12.84 1.43 8.59
N HIS A 38 11.80 1.03 9.29
CA HIS A 38 10.82 1.93 9.90
C HIS A 38 10.29 1.35 11.21
N ASN A 39 9.99 2.20 12.19
CA ASN A 39 9.32 1.82 13.42
C ASN A 39 7.82 2.11 13.27
N PHE A 40 7.03 1.05 13.04
CA PHE A 40 5.57 1.16 12.96
C PHE A 40 4.90 1.35 14.34
N GLY A 41 5.67 1.40 15.43
CA GLY A 41 5.16 1.39 16.79
C GLY A 41 4.32 0.15 17.06
N SER A 42 3.26 0.31 17.86
CA SER A 42 2.28 -0.75 18.14
C SER A 42 1.11 -0.75 17.15
N ALA A 43 1.28 -0.19 15.95
CA ALA A 43 0.21 -0.12 14.97
C ALA A 43 -0.14 -1.51 14.45
N THR A 44 -1.39 -1.89 14.59
CA THR A 44 -1.94 -3.18 14.17
C THR A 44 -3.05 -2.99 13.14
N ILE A 45 -3.16 -3.93 12.21
CA ILE A 45 -4.27 -4.01 11.26
C ILE A 45 -5.03 -5.31 11.42
N ARG A 46 -6.31 -5.29 11.04
CA ARG A 46 -7.12 -6.49 10.94
C ARG A 46 -6.90 -7.14 9.57
N ASN A 47 -6.52 -8.41 9.57
CA ASN A 47 -6.25 -9.15 8.35
C ASN A 47 -7.54 -9.44 7.57
N VAL A 48 -7.48 -9.17 6.26
CA VAL A 48 -8.45 -9.60 5.27
C VAL A 48 -7.66 -10.25 4.13
N PRO A 49 -8.03 -11.46 3.68
CA PRO A 49 -7.40 -12.06 2.50
C PRO A 49 -7.52 -11.14 1.29
N LEU A 50 -6.38 -10.82 0.69
CA LEU A 50 -6.30 -9.93 -0.45
C LEU A 50 -6.32 -10.73 -1.76
N LEU A 51 -6.88 -10.12 -2.79
CA LEU A 51 -6.74 -10.53 -4.18
C LEU A 51 -5.92 -9.49 -4.94
N LEU A 52 -5.01 -9.98 -5.79
CA LEU A 52 -4.24 -9.11 -6.67
C LEU A 52 -5.14 -8.60 -7.80
N LYS A 53 -5.20 -7.29 -7.97
CA LYS A 53 -5.95 -6.61 -9.04
C LYS A 53 -5.04 -5.59 -9.72
N LYS A 54 -5.39 -5.22 -10.96
CA LYS A 54 -4.65 -4.23 -11.73
C LYS A 54 -5.60 -3.14 -12.20
N ALA A 55 -5.35 -1.90 -11.80
CA ALA A 55 -6.15 -0.76 -12.25
C ALA A 55 -6.01 -0.57 -13.76
N ILE A 56 -7.10 -0.21 -14.44
CA ILE A 56 -7.07 0.10 -15.89
C ILE A 56 -6.44 1.47 -16.19
N ARG A 57 -6.43 2.34 -15.18
CA ARG A 57 -5.94 3.72 -15.23
C ARG A 57 -5.12 3.98 -13.98
N ARG A 58 -4.44 5.11 -13.98
CA ARG A 58 -3.78 5.60 -12.78
C ARG A 58 -4.84 6.12 -11.81
N GLU A 59 -4.87 5.53 -10.63
CA GLU A 59 -5.71 5.93 -9.51
C GLU A 59 -4.89 6.68 -8.46
N SER A 60 -5.55 7.51 -7.65
CA SER A 60 -4.90 8.06 -6.46
C SER A 60 -4.66 6.94 -5.45
N THR A 61 -3.50 6.88 -4.83
CA THR A 61 -3.25 5.94 -3.72
C THR A 61 -3.60 6.52 -2.36
N LYS A 62 -3.85 7.84 -2.31
CA LYS A 62 -4.24 8.57 -1.11
C LYS A 62 -5.64 8.20 -0.65
N SER A 63 -5.82 7.94 0.65
CA SER A 63 -7.13 7.59 1.20
C SER A 63 -8.20 8.67 1.04
N SER A 64 -7.85 9.96 1.12
CA SER A 64 -8.83 11.06 0.99
C SER A 64 -9.56 11.07 -0.36
N ALA A 65 -8.93 10.54 -1.41
CA ALA A 65 -9.52 10.41 -2.74
C ALA A 65 -10.75 9.48 -2.76
N TYR A 66 -10.85 8.58 -1.77
CA TYR A 66 -11.94 7.59 -1.65
C TYR A 66 -12.91 7.92 -0.52
N SER A 67 -12.94 9.17 -0.06
CA SER A 67 -13.86 9.62 0.99
C SER A 67 -15.35 9.51 0.60
N THR A 68 -15.66 9.70 -0.69
CA THR A 68 -17.05 9.68 -1.21
C THR A 68 -17.33 8.47 -2.09
N ASN A 69 -16.41 8.13 -3.01
CA ASN A 69 -16.53 6.95 -3.88
C ASN A 69 -15.34 6.03 -3.65
N LYS A 70 -15.61 4.83 -3.16
CA LYS A 70 -14.61 3.81 -2.80
C LYS A 70 -14.47 2.75 -3.89
N THR A 71 -14.53 3.16 -5.16
CA THR A 71 -14.49 2.21 -6.28
C THR A 71 -13.27 2.44 -7.16
N VAL A 72 -12.62 1.36 -7.58
CA VAL A 72 -11.54 1.38 -8.58
C VAL A 72 -11.87 0.44 -9.72
N THR A 73 -11.75 0.91 -10.96
CA THR A 73 -11.92 0.04 -12.13
C THR A 73 -10.63 -0.72 -12.41
N CYS A 74 -10.72 -2.05 -12.38
CA CYS A 74 -9.61 -2.97 -12.62
C CYS A 74 -9.84 -3.81 -13.88
N LYS A 75 -8.75 -4.34 -14.43
CA LYS A 75 -8.76 -5.31 -15.53
C LYS A 75 -8.92 -6.73 -14.96
N GLU A 76 -9.78 -7.53 -15.57
CA GLU A 76 -9.92 -8.97 -15.30
C GLU A 76 -10.03 -9.73 -16.61
N GLY A 77 -8.98 -10.45 -17.01
CA GLY A 77 -8.91 -11.01 -18.36
C GLY A 77 -8.98 -9.90 -19.41
N ASP A 78 -9.94 -9.99 -20.33
CA ASP A 78 -10.23 -8.93 -21.31
C ASP A 78 -11.34 -7.96 -20.86
N ASP A 79 -11.96 -8.24 -19.71
CA ASP A 79 -13.06 -7.47 -19.14
C ASP A 79 -12.58 -6.40 -18.14
N GLN A 80 -13.51 -5.53 -17.75
CA GLN A 80 -13.34 -4.52 -16.71
C GLN A 80 -14.29 -4.80 -15.56
N ILE A 81 -13.77 -4.73 -14.34
CA ILE A 81 -14.53 -4.90 -13.11
C ILE A 81 -14.35 -3.69 -12.20
N ASN A 82 -15.40 -3.32 -11.49
CA ASN A 82 -15.34 -2.30 -10.46
C ASN A 82 -15.13 -2.96 -9.12
N ILE A 83 -14.01 -2.64 -8.47
CA ILE A 83 -13.64 -3.13 -7.15
C ILE A 83 -14.10 -2.11 -6.11
N ASP A 84 -14.95 -2.54 -5.19
CA ASP A 84 -15.26 -1.78 -3.98
C ASP A 84 -14.12 -1.96 -2.97
N LEU A 85 -13.54 -0.85 -2.55
CA LEU A 85 -12.45 -0.79 -1.58
C LEU A 85 -12.93 -0.94 -0.14
N THR A 86 -14.24 -0.88 0.10
CA THR A 86 -14.83 -0.90 1.44
C THR A 86 -14.51 -2.20 2.17
N ASP A 87 -14.38 -3.33 1.48
CA ASP A 87 -14.11 -4.64 2.07
C ASP A 87 -12.63 -4.91 2.37
N ALA A 88 -11.72 -4.01 1.96
CA ALA A 88 -10.28 -4.15 2.13
C ALA A 88 -9.70 -5.48 1.62
N SER A 89 -10.29 -6.04 0.56
CA SER A 89 -9.97 -7.36 -0.01
C SER A 89 -9.15 -7.31 -1.29
N ALA A 90 -8.70 -6.12 -1.72
CA ALA A 90 -7.96 -5.94 -2.96
C ALA A 90 -6.59 -5.29 -2.73
N CYS A 91 -5.55 -5.89 -3.30
CA CYS A 91 -4.26 -5.26 -3.51
C CYS A 91 -4.17 -4.85 -4.98
N ILE A 92 -4.13 -3.54 -5.23
CA ILE A 92 -4.27 -2.96 -6.56
C ILE A 92 -2.89 -2.50 -7.02
N ILE A 93 -2.40 -3.11 -8.10
CA ILE A 93 -1.29 -2.59 -8.89
C ILE A 93 -1.83 -1.45 -9.74
N ASN A 94 -1.23 -0.27 -9.59
CA ASN A 94 -1.70 0.95 -10.22
C ASN A 94 -1.21 1.08 -11.67
N GLY A 95 -1.83 1.98 -12.43
CA GLY A 95 -1.31 2.41 -13.72
C GLY A 95 -0.03 3.24 -13.56
N TRP A 96 0.86 3.18 -14.56
CA TRP A 96 2.08 4.00 -14.59
C TRP A 96 1.79 5.51 -14.49
N SER A 97 2.53 6.23 -13.63
CA SER A 97 2.85 7.69 -13.67
C SER A 97 2.73 8.39 -12.30
N VAL A 98 3.47 9.51 -12.13
CA VAL A 98 3.35 10.44 -10.98
C VAL A 98 2.04 11.25 -11.03
N PRO A 99 1.39 11.58 -9.90
CA PRO A 99 1.90 11.54 -8.54
C PRO A 99 1.29 10.43 -7.65
N ALA A 100 0.94 9.26 -8.18
CA ALA A 100 0.39 8.18 -7.34
C ALA A 100 1.45 7.12 -6.99
N GLY A 101 1.20 6.38 -5.92
CA GLY A 101 1.93 5.16 -5.60
C GLY A 101 1.70 4.07 -6.65
N ASP A 102 2.60 3.09 -6.65
CA ASP A 102 2.64 2.04 -7.66
C ASP A 102 1.70 0.87 -7.32
N SER A 103 1.42 0.64 -6.03
CA SER A 103 0.31 -0.20 -5.59
C SER A 103 -0.27 0.26 -4.27
N PHE A 104 -1.48 -0.19 -3.96
CA PHE A 104 -2.12 0.08 -2.67
C PHE A 104 -3.16 -0.98 -2.33
N CYS A 105 -3.43 -1.15 -1.04
CA CYS A 105 -4.60 -1.87 -0.56
C CYS A 105 -5.29 -1.05 0.55
N PRO A 106 -6.62 -1.08 0.64
CA PRO A 106 -7.32 -0.56 1.82
C PRO A 106 -6.95 -1.38 3.05
N ILE A 107 -6.91 -0.74 4.21
CA ILE A 107 -6.62 -1.41 5.48
C ILE A 107 -7.64 -1.00 6.55
N TYR A 108 -7.79 -1.87 7.54
CA TYR A 108 -8.47 -1.55 8.79
C TYR A 108 -7.47 -1.58 9.92
N TYR A 109 -7.24 -0.45 10.59
CA TYR A 109 -6.53 -0.47 11.86
C TYR A 109 -7.34 -1.24 12.90
N ALA A 110 -6.66 -2.02 13.75
CA ALA A 110 -7.30 -2.70 14.86
C ALA A 110 -7.96 -1.68 15.81
N GLY A 111 -9.06 -2.08 16.48
CA GLY A 111 -9.83 -1.19 17.33
C GLY A 111 -10.72 -0.15 16.60
N SER A 112 -10.62 -0.03 15.28
CA SER A 112 -11.61 0.73 14.49
C SER A 112 -12.90 -0.09 14.36
N THR A 113 -13.98 0.32 15.04
CA THR A 113 -15.28 -0.35 14.87
C THR A 113 -15.87 0.01 13.51
N GLN A 114 -16.47 -0.96 12.81
CA GLN A 114 -17.11 -0.74 11.49
C GLN A 114 -18.22 0.34 11.49
N GLN A 115 -18.64 0.83 12.66
CA GLN A 115 -19.85 1.64 12.84
C GLN A 115 -19.61 3.10 13.27
N SER A 116 -18.38 3.51 13.55
CA SER A 116 -18.07 4.92 13.85
C SER A 116 -17.14 5.50 12.78
N HIS A 117 -17.70 6.17 11.77
CA HIS A 117 -16.97 6.97 10.77
C HIS A 117 -15.55 6.47 10.49
N THR A 118 -15.41 5.20 10.06
CA THR A 118 -14.08 4.63 9.83
C THR A 118 -13.40 5.48 8.76
N VAL A 119 -12.40 6.24 9.20
CA VAL A 119 -11.50 6.94 8.29
C VAL A 119 -10.94 5.84 7.39
N PHE A 120 -11.19 5.98 6.09
CA PHE A 120 -10.67 5.06 5.12
C PHE A 120 -9.15 5.24 5.13
N HIS A 121 -8.41 4.15 5.24
CA HIS A 121 -6.96 4.17 5.25
C HIS A 121 -6.45 3.26 4.15
N THR A 122 -5.31 3.63 3.59
CA THR A 122 -4.60 2.81 2.61
C THR A 122 -3.22 2.43 3.11
N GLU A 123 -2.79 1.24 2.74
CA GLU A 123 -1.39 0.85 2.73
C GLU A 123 -0.88 1.05 1.29
N CYS A 124 -0.04 2.05 1.08
CA CYS A 124 0.50 2.46 -0.21
C CYS A 124 1.96 2.02 -0.34
N HIS A 125 2.30 1.47 -1.51
CA HIS A 125 3.66 1.09 -1.87
C HIS A 125 4.16 1.93 -3.04
N GLN A 126 5.34 2.52 -2.87
CA GLN A 126 6.07 3.23 -3.93
C GLN A 126 7.39 2.52 -4.18
N TYR A 127 7.72 2.32 -5.46
CA TYR A 127 8.92 1.64 -5.92
C TYR A 127 9.75 2.59 -6.77
N LYS A 128 11.02 2.80 -6.42
CA LYS A 128 11.95 3.62 -7.21
C LYS A 128 13.33 2.98 -7.28
N CYS A 129 13.91 2.95 -8.47
CA CYS A 129 15.30 2.57 -8.69
C CYS A 129 16.20 3.80 -8.56
N TYR A 130 16.87 3.97 -7.42
CA TYR A 130 17.91 4.99 -7.27
C TYR A 130 19.29 4.34 -7.38
N GLU A 131 19.84 4.33 -8.60
CA GLU A 131 21.09 3.61 -8.92
C GLU A 131 22.34 4.21 -8.28
N SER A 132 22.28 5.45 -7.76
CA SER A 132 23.46 6.10 -7.14
C SER A 132 23.13 7.16 -6.09
N THR A 133 21.86 7.37 -5.74
CA THR A 133 21.44 8.41 -4.81
C THR A 133 21.11 7.78 -3.47
N ILE A 134 21.75 8.29 -2.41
CA ILE A 134 21.34 7.99 -1.05
C ILE A 134 19.91 8.46 -0.86
N VAL A 135 19.02 7.54 -0.45
CA VAL A 135 17.66 7.91 -0.05
C VAL A 135 17.75 8.53 1.35
N ASN A 136 17.45 9.81 1.43
CA ASN A 136 17.38 10.58 2.67
C ASN A 136 15.91 10.94 3.01
N GLN A 137 15.69 11.50 4.20
CA GLN A 137 14.37 11.93 4.64
C GLN A 137 13.64 12.87 3.66
N THR A 138 14.36 13.75 2.95
CA THR A 138 13.74 14.66 1.97
C THR A 138 13.14 13.88 0.80
N THR A 139 13.90 12.96 0.21
CA THR A 139 13.41 12.09 -0.86
C THR A 139 12.24 11.24 -0.39
N PHE A 140 12.33 10.66 0.81
CA PHE A 140 11.22 9.91 1.40
C PHE A 140 9.96 10.76 1.54
N ASN A 141 10.08 11.97 2.08
CA ASN A 141 8.96 12.90 2.27
C ASN A 141 8.34 13.36 0.95
N GLU A 142 9.13 13.53 -0.10
CA GLU A 142 8.63 13.88 -1.43
C GLU A 142 7.81 12.75 -2.05
N GLU A 143 8.28 11.51 -1.95
CA GLU A 143 7.53 10.34 -2.43
C GLU A 143 6.28 10.08 -1.57
N TYR A 144 6.39 10.22 -0.25
CA TYR A 144 5.26 10.14 0.68
C TYR A 144 4.16 11.13 0.32
N LYS A 145 4.49 12.42 0.10
CA LYS A 145 3.51 13.46 -0.22
C LYS A 145 2.75 13.20 -1.52
N LYS A 146 3.41 12.56 -2.49
CA LYS A 146 2.79 12.15 -3.77
C LYS A 146 1.77 11.05 -3.50
N ALA A 147 2.19 9.99 -2.82
CA ALA A 147 1.45 8.74 -2.80
C ALA A 147 0.49 8.55 -1.60
N SER A 148 0.70 9.25 -0.50
CA SER A 148 0.05 8.95 0.79
C SER A 148 -0.58 10.18 1.42
N ASP A 149 -1.60 9.96 2.25
CA ASP A 149 -2.11 10.95 3.19
C ASP A 149 -1.64 10.67 4.62
N GLU A 150 -1.87 11.63 5.52
CA GLU A 150 -1.66 11.43 6.94
C GLU A 150 -2.56 10.31 7.48
N GLY A 151 -1.97 9.38 8.24
CA GLY A 151 -2.65 8.21 8.78
C GLY A 151 -2.66 6.99 7.85
N ASP A 152 -2.34 7.15 6.56
CA ASP A 152 -2.06 6.03 5.67
C ASP A 152 -0.70 5.38 5.99
N VAL A 153 -0.56 4.10 5.67
CA VAL A 153 0.72 3.39 5.78
C VAL A 153 1.48 3.54 4.48
N PHE A 154 2.68 4.12 4.51
CA PHE A 154 3.51 4.34 3.33
C PHE A 154 4.80 3.52 3.37
N LEU A 155 4.99 2.67 2.37
CA LEU A 155 6.18 1.84 2.19
C LEU A 155 6.93 2.28 0.95
N PHE A 156 8.21 2.62 1.13
CA PHE A 156 9.09 3.02 0.04
C PHE A 156 10.15 1.96 -0.23
N TYR A 157 10.04 1.27 -1.38
CA TYR A 157 11.01 0.27 -1.81
C TYR A 157 11.99 0.87 -2.82
N THR A 158 13.27 0.66 -2.57
CA THR A 158 14.35 1.20 -3.39
C THR A 158 15.56 0.28 -3.36
N CYS A 159 16.38 0.37 -4.41
CA CYS A 159 17.71 -0.26 -4.44
C CYS A 159 18.81 0.64 -3.85
N GLY A 160 18.53 1.93 -3.67
CA GLY A 160 19.50 2.89 -3.17
C GLY A 160 19.80 2.68 -1.69
N PRO A 161 21.05 2.91 -1.24
CA PRO A 161 21.37 2.89 0.18
C PRO A 161 20.58 4.00 0.90
N SER A 162 20.10 3.70 2.11
CA SER A 162 19.44 4.67 2.99
C SER A 162 20.34 5.02 4.17
N ASN A 163 20.40 6.32 4.49
CA ASN A 163 21.11 6.87 5.64
C ASN A 163 20.23 7.00 6.89
N GLU A 164 18.92 6.74 6.76
CA GLU A 164 18.01 6.74 7.89
C GLU A 164 18.23 5.46 8.70
N GLY A 165 19.05 5.58 9.75
CA GLY A 165 19.22 4.58 10.79
C GLY A 165 18.22 4.84 11.91
N HIS A 166 17.62 3.76 12.42
CA HIS A 166 16.71 3.70 13.58
C HIS A 166 16.74 4.95 14.46
N SER A 167 15.84 5.88 14.19
CA SER A 167 15.49 6.94 15.13
C SER A 167 14.06 6.64 15.55
N SER A 168 14.00 6.15 16.78
CA SER A 168 12.89 5.66 17.59
C SER A 168 11.62 6.48 17.54
#